data_AF-A0A535CHJ2-F1
#
_entry.id   AF-A0A535CHJ2-F1
#
_cell.length_a   1.000
_cell.length_b   1.000
_cell.length_c   1.000
_cell.angle_alpha   90.00
_cell.angle_beta   90.00
_cell.angle_gamma   90.00
#
_symmetry.space_group_name_H-M   'P 1'
#
loop_
_entity.id
_entity.type
_entity.pdbx_description
1 polymer ?
#
loop_
_entity_poly.entity_id
_entity_poly.type
_entity_poly.pdbx_seq_one_letter_code
_entity_poly.pdbx_strand_id
1 'polypeptide(L)'
;MTPPPSTPGTAPSGPVTADAQDEVVPVSVRLGTVVPPADPEDWRRPLTWVAALGMLLAPALAVVWSVIASPMHAARPTPGTWLIAGALVVGGVITGTTQLRPMWAAAGTLGSALFGALLVVLFAVAISPEVRAGTLTPYLVQALKGSAAGLVGALVAATLMPALTPMRSRVRRGLAPAAIGIAVSAIVVRLLLPA
;
A
#
# COMPACT_ATOMS: atom_id res chain seq x y z
N MET A 1 -37.63 17.93 58.72
CA MET A 1 -37.90 17.26 57.43
C MET A 1 -36.62 17.26 56.62
N THR A 2 -35.95 16.13 56.55
CA THR A 2 -34.73 15.89 55.77
C THR A 2 -35.08 14.99 54.58
N PRO A 3 -34.61 15.27 53.35
CA PRO A 3 -34.88 14.39 52.22
C PRO A 3 -34.07 13.08 52.33
N PRO A 4 -34.58 11.95 51.79
CA PRO A 4 -33.88 10.67 51.83
C PRO A 4 -32.70 10.64 50.84
N PRO A 5 -31.69 9.77 51.08
CA PRO A 5 -30.55 9.61 50.19
C PRO A 5 -30.95 8.95 48.87
N SER A 6 -30.49 9.51 47.76
CA SER A 6 -30.65 8.94 46.42
C SER A 6 -29.79 7.68 46.26
N THR A 7 -30.42 6.58 45.89
CA THR A 7 -29.76 5.35 45.43
C THR A 7 -29.05 5.61 44.09
N PRO A 8 -27.81 5.14 43.89
CA PRO A 8 -27.15 5.21 42.60
C PRO A 8 -27.82 4.23 41.64
N GLY A 9 -28.62 4.76 40.71
CA GLY A 9 -29.25 4.00 39.65
C GLY A 9 -28.21 3.35 38.75
N THR A 10 -28.17 2.02 38.78
CA THR A 10 -27.42 1.16 37.87
C THR A 10 -27.86 1.44 36.44
N ALA A 11 -26.94 1.88 35.58
CA ALA A 11 -27.21 2.02 34.15
C ALA A 11 -27.56 0.64 33.55
N PRO A 12 -28.49 0.56 32.58
CA PRO A 12 -28.90 -0.71 31.99
C PRO A 12 -27.75 -1.29 31.17
N SER A 13 -27.21 -2.41 31.63
CA SER A 13 -26.31 -3.27 30.87
C SER A 13 -27.11 -4.04 29.81
N GLY A 14 -27.33 -3.40 28.66
CA GLY A 14 -27.73 -4.10 27.44
C GLY A 14 -26.58 -5.00 26.93
N PRO A 15 -26.88 -6.07 26.18
CA PRO A 15 -25.86 -6.96 25.65
C PRO A 15 -24.97 -6.19 24.66
N VAL A 16 -23.69 -6.05 25.01
CA VAL A 16 -22.65 -5.54 24.11
C VAL A 16 -22.48 -6.60 23.01
N THR A 17 -23.10 -6.36 21.86
CA THR A 17 -22.81 -7.12 20.64
C THR A 17 -21.35 -6.91 20.27
N ALA A 18 -20.60 -8.00 20.11
CA ALA A 18 -19.17 -8.03 19.82
C ALA A 18 -18.75 -7.32 18.52
N ASP A 19 -19.70 -6.81 17.73
CA ASP A 19 -19.47 -6.03 16.49
C ASP A 19 -19.18 -4.53 16.73
N ALA A 20 -19.30 -4.02 17.97
CA ALA A 20 -19.14 -2.59 18.25
C ALA A 20 -17.71 -2.15 18.67
N GLN A 21 -16.73 -3.07 18.70
CA GLN A 21 -15.39 -2.77 19.23
C GLN A 21 -14.34 -2.34 18.19
N ASP A 22 -14.64 -2.42 16.89
CA ASP A 22 -13.73 -1.97 15.81
C ASP A 22 -14.20 -0.69 15.11
N GLU A 23 -15.15 0.03 15.70
CA GLU A 23 -15.53 1.36 15.24
C GLU A 23 -14.53 2.38 15.79
N VAL A 24 -13.62 2.83 14.93
CA VAL A 24 -12.72 3.96 15.22
C VAL A 24 -13.59 5.18 15.51
N VAL A 25 -13.85 5.42 16.80
CA VAL A 25 -14.66 6.53 17.27
C VAL A 25 -13.96 7.83 16.89
N PRO A 26 -14.54 8.68 16.02
CA PRO A 26 -13.97 9.98 15.71
C PRO A 26 -13.94 10.81 16.99
N VAL A 27 -12.85 11.54 17.19
CA VAL A 27 -12.55 12.40 18.36
C VAL A 27 -13.82 13.06 18.90
N SER A 28 -14.42 12.46 19.93
CA SER A 28 -15.57 13.06 20.59
C SER A 28 -15.05 14.13 21.53
N VAL A 29 -15.23 15.40 21.15
CA VAL A 29 -14.89 16.55 21.99
C VAL A 29 -15.88 16.59 23.14
N ARG A 30 -15.56 15.94 24.27
CA ARG A 30 -16.29 16.15 25.53
C ARG A 30 -15.73 17.40 26.21
N LEU A 31 -16.51 18.48 26.15
CA LEU A 31 -16.50 19.61 27.10
C LEU A 31 -15.09 20.02 27.59
N GLY A 32 -14.25 20.51 26.67
CA GLY A 32 -13.03 21.22 27.02
C GLY A 32 -11.79 20.37 27.34
N THR A 33 -11.85 19.04 27.23
CA THR A 33 -10.66 18.19 27.30
C THR A 33 -10.54 17.34 26.04
N VAL A 34 -9.45 17.55 25.30
CA VAL A 34 -9.07 16.69 24.19
C VAL A 34 -8.61 15.37 24.80
N VAL A 35 -9.48 14.37 24.81
CA VAL A 35 -9.10 13.00 25.15
C VAL A 35 -8.30 12.47 23.95
N PRO A 36 -7.00 12.16 24.11
CA PRO A 36 -6.24 11.53 23.05
C PRO A 36 -6.93 10.19 22.71
N PRO A 37 -6.94 9.78 21.43
CA PRO A 37 -7.43 8.46 21.07
C PRO A 37 -6.77 7.40 21.95
N ALA A 38 -7.57 6.45 22.46
CA ALA A 38 -7.18 5.49 23.49
C ALA A 38 -5.96 4.61 23.09
N ASP A 39 -5.63 4.58 21.80
CA ASP A 39 -4.36 4.08 21.27
C ASP A 39 -3.87 5.06 20.19
N PRO A 40 -2.83 5.87 20.42
CA PRO A 40 -2.07 6.44 19.31
C PRO A 40 -1.54 5.26 18.48
N GLU A 41 -1.66 5.34 17.17
CA GLU A 41 -1.28 4.28 16.22
C GLU A 41 0.10 3.68 16.58
N ASP A 42 0.06 2.50 17.20
CA ASP A 42 1.20 1.97 17.92
C ASP A 42 2.16 1.31 16.93
N TRP A 43 3.25 2.00 16.58
CA TRP A 43 4.30 1.57 15.64
C TRP A 43 5.00 0.26 16.05
N ARG A 44 4.73 -0.23 17.27
CA ARG A 44 5.17 -1.55 17.75
C ARG A 44 4.31 -2.69 17.21
N ARG A 45 3.15 -2.42 16.61
CA ARG A 45 2.30 -3.46 16.03
C ARG A 45 2.98 -4.08 14.81
N PRO A 46 3.05 -5.41 14.72
CA PRO A 46 3.76 -6.10 13.63
C PRO A 46 3.15 -5.80 12.24
N LEU A 47 1.85 -5.53 12.18
CA LEU A 47 1.14 -5.18 10.94
C LEU A 47 1.60 -3.85 10.34
N THR A 48 1.96 -2.87 11.17
CA THR A 48 2.45 -1.56 10.71
C THR A 48 3.79 -1.70 10.00
N TRP A 49 4.69 -2.55 10.53
CA TRP A 49 5.96 -2.88 9.89
C TRP A 49 5.76 -3.60 8.55
N VAL A 50 4.81 -4.54 8.47
CA VAL A 50 4.48 -5.23 7.22
C VAL A 50 3.96 -4.25 6.16
N ALA A 51 3.08 -3.32 6.56
CA ALA A 51 2.57 -2.28 5.66
C ALA A 51 3.70 -1.40 5.11
N ALA A 52 4.59 -0.92 6.00
CA ALA A 52 5.73 -0.09 5.62
C ALA A 52 6.73 -0.83 4.72
N LEU A 53 7.03 -2.09 5.03
CA LEU A 53 7.87 -2.94 4.18
C LEU A 53 7.25 -3.13 2.79
N GLY A 54 5.93 -3.31 2.72
CA GLY A 54 5.20 -3.37 1.44
C GLY A 54 5.38 -2.08 0.62
N MET A 55 5.19 -0.92 1.24
CA MET A 55 5.34 0.39 0.58
C MET A 55 6.76 0.66 0.08
N LEU A 56 7.77 0.20 0.83
CA LEU A 56 9.19 0.44 0.52
C LEU A 56 9.83 -0.62 -0.37
N LEU A 57 9.14 -1.72 -0.67
CA LEU A 57 9.70 -2.84 -1.43
C LEU A 57 10.23 -2.42 -2.80
N ALA A 58 9.42 -1.71 -3.61
CA ALA A 58 9.84 -1.30 -4.95
C ALA A 58 10.94 -0.23 -4.95
N PRO A 59 10.87 0.85 -4.13
CA PRO A 59 11.98 1.79 -3.98
C PRO A 59 13.28 1.12 -3.55
N ALA A 60 13.24 0.21 -2.57
CA ALA A 60 14.42 -0.49 -2.10
C ALA A 60 15.05 -1.35 -3.21
N LEU A 61 14.23 -2.08 -3.97
CA LEU A 61 14.71 -2.86 -5.11
C LEU A 61 15.27 -1.96 -6.23
N ALA A 62 14.69 -0.80 -6.48
CA ALA A 62 15.24 0.16 -7.44
C ALA A 62 16.63 0.66 -7.02
N VAL A 63 16.83 0.98 -5.73
CA VAL A 63 18.14 1.35 -5.19
C VAL A 63 19.14 0.20 -5.36
N VAL A 64 18.80 -1.01 -4.90
CA VAL A 64 19.68 -2.19 -5.02
C VAL A 64 20.03 -2.46 -6.48
N TRP A 65 19.05 -2.39 -7.37
CA TRP A 65 19.28 -2.60 -8.80
C TRP A 65 20.21 -1.54 -9.40
N SER A 66 20.05 -0.27 -9.05
CA SER A 66 20.91 0.83 -9.55
C SER A 66 22.38 0.66 -9.16
N VAL A 67 22.66 0.01 -8.03
CA VAL A 67 24.02 -0.26 -7.58
C VAL A 67 24.64 -1.45 -8.32
N ILE A 68 23.84 -2.47 -8.66
CA ILE A 68 24.36 -3.74 -9.19
C ILE A 68 24.40 -3.78 -10.72
N ALA A 69 23.39 -3.21 -11.39
CA ALA A 69 23.22 -3.38 -12.84
C ALA A 69 22.52 -2.20 -13.49
N SER A 70 23.24 -1.10 -13.70
CA SER A 70 22.73 0.08 -14.41
C SER A 70 22.28 -0.29 -15.84
N PRO A 71 21.05 0.07 -16.25
CA PRO A 71 20.53 -0.23 -17.57
C PRO A 71 21.26 0.60 -18.62
N MET A 72 21.81 -0.07 -19.63
CA MET A 72 22.46 0.58 -20.78
C MET A 72 21.54 0.75 -21.98
N HIS A 73 20.33 0.17 -21.93
CA HIS A 73 19.39 0.16 -23.05
C HIS A 73 18.02 0.69 -22.62
N ALA A 74 17.49 1.65 -23.39
CA ALA A 74 16.17 2.25 -23.13
C ALA A 74 15.02 1.51 -23.84
N ALA A 75 15.31 0.80 -24.94
CA ALA A 75 14.27 0.25 -25.82
C ALA A 75 13.74 -1.13 -25.41
N ARG A 76 14.52 -1.90 -24.65
CA ARG A 76 14.18 -3.27 -24.25
C ARG A 76 13.95 -3.37 -22.75
N PRO A 77 13.01 -4.20 -22.28
CA PRO A 77 12.79 -4.36 -20.87
C PRO A 77 13.98 -5.10 -20.25
N THR A 78 14.56 -4.50 -19.22
CA THR A 78 15.66 -5.11 -18.45
C THR A 78 15.09 -5.86 -17.24
N PRO A 79 15.84 -6.78 -16.61
CA PRO A 79 15.37 -7.47 -15.41
C PRO A 79 14.86 -6.52 -14.31
N GLY A 80 15.51 -5.37 -14.14
CA GLY A 80 15.08 -4.35 -13.17
C GLY A 80 13.70 -3.77 -13.45
N THR A 81 13.33 -3.59 -14.71
CA THR A 81 12.01 -3.11 -15.11
C THR A 81 10.91 -4.05 -14.64
N TRP A 82 11.11 -5.36 -14.84
CA TRP A 82 10.17 -6.39 -14.39
C TRP A 82 10.11 -6.48 -12.86
N LEU A 83 11.26 -6.36 -12.20
CA LEU A 83 11.36 -6.39 -10.74
C LEU A 83 10.62 -5.21 -10.11
N ILE A 84 10.85 -3.98 -10.59
CA ILE A 84 10.13 -2.78 -10.10
C ILE A 84 8.63 -2.94 -10.28
N ALA A 85 8.20 -3.35 -11.48
CA ALA A 85 6.79 -3.49 -11.82
C ALA A 85 6.10 -4.53 -10.91
N GLY A 86 6.70 -5.71 -10.75
CA GLY A 86 6.20 -6.75 -9.85
C GLY A 86 6.23 -6.33 -8.38
N ALA A 87 7.31 -5.66 -7.95
CA ALA A 87 7.45 -5.20 -6.56
C ALA A 87 6.40 -4.16 -6.17
N LEU A 88 5.98 -3.28 -7.09
CA LEU A 88 4.90 -2.34 -6.83
C LEU A 88 3.57 -3.05 -6.59
N VAL A 89 3.27 -4.09 -7.38
CA VAL A 89 2.05 -4.90 -7.20
C VAL A 89 2.11 -5.65 -5.87
N VAL A 90 3.20 -6.38 -5.61
CA VAL A 90 3.37 -7.18 -4.39
C VAL A 90 3.36 -6.29 -3.16
N GLY A 91 4.15 -5.23 -3.17
CA GLY A 91 4.24 -4.26 -2.08
C GLY A 91 2.91 -3.59 -1.79
N GLY A 92 2.20 -3.15 -2.85
CA GLY A 92 0.86 -2.62 -2.74
C GLY A 92 -0.11 -3.62 -2.09
N VAL A 93 -0.18 -4.85 -2.61
CA VAL A 93 -1.08 -5.87 -2.08
C VAL A 93 -0.76 -6.22 -0.62
N ILE A 94 0.52 -6.35 -0.26
CA ILE A 94 0.93 -6.55 1.13
C ILE A 94 0.37 -5.43 2.02
N THR A 95 0.58 -4.16 1.64
CA THR A 95 0.03 -3.01 2.36
C THR A 95 -1.49 -3.00 2.41
N GLY A 96 -2.18 -3.36 1.32
CA GLY A 96 -3.63 -3.44 1.31
C GLY A 96 -4.18 -4.52 2.25
N THR A 97 -3.54 -5.69 2.28
CA THR A 97 -4.00 -6.82 3.11
C THR A 97 -3.85 -6.59 4.62
N THR A 98 -3.13 -5.56 5.06
CA THR A 98 -3.09 -5.16 6.48
C THR A 98 -4.35 -4.41 6.92
N GLN A 99 -5.18 -3.97 5.97
CA GLN A 99 -6.41 -3.22 6.26
C GLN A 99 -7.59 -4.16 6.54
N LEU A 100 -8.43 -3.82 7.52
CA LEU A 100 -9.55 -4.67 7.96
C LEU A 100 -10.74 -4.67 6.99
N ARG A 101 -11.00 -3.54 6.34
CA ARG A 101 -12.18 -3.36 5.46
C ARG A 101 -11.78 -3.45 3.99
N PRO A 102 -12.55 -4.14 3.11
CA PRO A 102 -12.18 -4.33 1.71
C PRO A 102 -11.92 -3.04 0.92
N MET A 103 -12.72 -1.99 1.15
CA MET A 103 -12.50 -0.69 0.50
C MET A 103 -11.17 -0.04 0.93
N TRP A 104 -10.81 -0.19 2.20
CA TRP A 104 -9.56 0.33 2.74
C TRP A 104 -8.36 -0.49 2.26
N ALA A 105 -8.53 -1.80 2.05
CA ALA A 105 -7.51 -2.65 1.45
C ALA A 105 -7.20 -2.26 0.00
N ALA A 106 -8.23 -1.95 -0.79
CA ALA A 106 -8.07 -1.43 -2.14
C ALA A 106 -7.37 -0.06 -2.14
N ALA A 107 -7.80 0.87 -1.28
CA ALA A 107 -7.19 2.18 -1.14
C ALA A 107 -5.72 2.08 -0.67
N GLY A 108 -5.42 1.22 0.31
CA GLY A 108 -4.07 0.97 0.80
C GLY A 108 -3.17 0.35 -0.26
N THR A 109 -3.69 -0.55 -1.09
CA THR A 109 -2.96 -1.13 -2.23
C THR A 109 -2.57 -0.06 -3.24
N LEU A 110 -3.54 0.75 -3.66
CA LEU A 110 -3.32 1.79 -4.65
C LEU A 110 -2.44 2.93 -4.11
N GLY A 111 -2.70 3.37 -2.88
CA GLY A 111 -1.91 4.42 -2.22
C GLY A 111 -0.46 4.00 -2.03
N SER A 112 -0.21 2.77 -1.59
CA SER A 112 1.13 2.19 -1.48
C SER A 112 1.84 2.11 -2.84
N ALA A 113 1.16 1.61 -3.87
CA ALA A 113 1.73 1.51 -5.21
C ALA A 113 2.04 2.89 -5.81
N LEU A 114 1.16 3.88 -5.64
CA LEU A 114 1.39 5.28 -6.06
C LEU A 114 2.59 5.89 -5.35
N PHE A 115 2.67 5.72 -4.03
CA PHE A 115 3.79 6.21 -3.24
C PHE A 115 5.11 5.55 -3.66
N GLY A 116 5.14 4.22 -3.79
CA GLY A 116 6.31 3.49 -4.25
C GLY A 116 6.75 3.91 -5.66
N ALA A 117 5.80 4.04 -6.59
CA ALA A 117 6.08 4.48 -7.96
C ALA A 117 6.67 5.89 -8.00
N LEU A 118 6.12 6.81 -7.19
CA LEU A 118 6.63 8.17 -7.03
C LEU A 118 8.08 8.15 -6.54
N LEU A 119 8.37 7.40 -5.47
CA LEU A 119 9.73 7.29 -4.92
C LEU A 119 10.73 6.70 -5.93
N VAL A 120 10.33 5.67 -6.68
CA VAL A 120 11.18 5.08 -7.73
C VAL A 120 11.52 6.11 -8.80
N VAL A 121 10.54 6.90 -9.25
CA VAL A 121 10.76 7.94 -10.27
C VAL A 121 11.60 9.10 -9.71
N LEU A 122 11.30 9.59 -8.51
CA LEU A 122 12.09 10.64 -7.85
C LEU A 122 13.55 10.22 -7.67
N PHE A 123 13.78 8.98 -7.24
CA PHE A 123 15.12 8.42 -7.13
C PHE A 123 15.82 8.38 -8.50
N ALA A 124 15.14 7.91 -9.55
CA ALA A 124 15.69 7.86 -10.90
C ALA A 124 16.08 9.23 -11.46
N VAL A 125 15.27 10.26 -11.18
CA VAL A 125 15.58 11.66 -11.51
C VAL A 125 16.77 12.15 -10.70
N ALA A 126 16.82 11.87 -9.40
CA ALA A 126 17.86 12.35 -8.50
C ALA A 126 19.26 11.85 -8.88
N ILE A 127 19.37 10.59 -9.31
CA ILE A 127 20.66 9.97 -9.68
C ILE A 127 21.06 10.19 -11.14
N SER A 128 20.19 10.78 -11.97
CA SER A 128 20.44 11.02 -13.38
C SER A 128 20.83 12.49 -13.62
N PRO A 129 22.13 12.86 -13.62
CA PRO A 129 22.55 14.25 -13.83
C PRO A 129 22.10 14.80 -15.19
N GLU A 130 22.04 13.93 -16.19
CA GLU A 130 21.59 14.19 -17.56
C GLU A 130 20.13 14.67 -17.65
N VAL A 131 19.28 14.25 -16.71
CA VAL A 131 17.88 14.72 -16.66
C VAL A 131 17.82 16.23 -16.37
N ARG A 132 18.78 16.77 -15.63
CA ARG A 132 18.89 18.22 -15.40
C ARG A 132 19.31 18.98 -16.65
N ALA A 133 19.95 18.29 -17.60
CA ALA A 133 20.28 18.80 -18.92
C ALA A 133 19.16 18.57 -19.96
N GLY A 134 18.02 18.01 -19.54
CA GLY A 134 16.85 17.79 -20.40
C GLY A 134 16.88 16.49 -21.20
N THR A 135 17.82 15.58 -20.97
CA THR A 135 17.89 14.29 -21.65
C THR A 135 17.33 13.15 -20.79
N LEU A 136 16.56 12.26 -21.43
CA LEU A 136 16.03 11.07 -20.77
C LEU A 136 17.09 9.97 -20.73
N THR A 137 17.52 9.60 -19.54
CA THR A 137 18.45 8.48 -19.34
C THR A 137 17.74 7.14 -19.52
N PRO A 138 18.45 6.07 -19.96
CA PRO A 138 17.89 4.73 -19.97
C PRO A 138 17.32 4.31 -18.62
N TYR A 139 17.97 4.69 -17.51
CA TYR A 139 17.49 4.40 -16.16
C TYR A 139 16.13 5.03 -15.88
N LEU A 140 15.96 6.33 -16.18
CA LEU A 140 14.69 7.02 -15.99
C LEU A 140 13.58 6.40 -16.85
N VAL A 141 13.88 6.04 -18.10
CA VAL A 141 12.90 5.38 -18.99
C VAL A 141 12.45 4.04 -18.39
N GLN A 142 13.38 3.19 -17.96
CA GLN A 142 13.05 1.89 -17.37
C GLN A 142 12.25 2.05 -16.07
N ALA A 143 12.65 2.99 -15.21
CA ALA A 143 11.92 3.31 -13.97
C ALA A 143 10.49 3.79 -14.25
N LEU A 144 10.31 4.70 -15.22
CA LEU A 144 8.98 5.19 -15.63
C LEU A 144 8.10 4.08 -16.19
N LYS A 145 8.62 3.27 -17.12
CA LYS A 145 7.86 2.18 -17.75
C LYS A 145 7.53 1.07 -16.74
N GLY A 146 8.49 0.71 -15.90
CA GLY A 146 8.29 -0.26 -14.81
C GLY A 146 7.26 0.24 -13.80
N SER A 147 7.34 1.50 -13.37
CA SER A 147 6.35 2.12 -12.48
C SER A 147 4.96 2.18 -13.10
N ALA A 148 4.83 2.61 -14.35
CA ALA A 148 3.54 2.65 -15.05
C ALA A 148 2.91 1.26 -15.14
N ALA A 149 3.69 0.26 -15.53
CA ALA A 149 3.22 -1.12 -15.60
C ALA A 149 2.84 -1.68 -14.22
N GLY A 150 3.63 -1.39 -13.19
CA GLY A 150 3.35 -1.77 -11.80
C GLY A 150 2.05 -1.15 -11.28
N LEU A 151 1.80 0.13 -11.58
CA LEU A 151 0.57 0.82 -11.19
C LEU A 151 -0.67 0.23 -11.87
N VAL A 152 -0.60 -0.12 -13.15
CA VAL A 152 -1.73 -0.79 -13.84
C VAL A 152 -2.01 -2.15 -13.20
N GLY A 153 -0.97 -2.93 -12.89
CA GLY A 153 -1.10 -4.19 -12.18
C GLY A 153 -1.70 -4.03 -10.77
N ALA A 154 -1.26 -3.02 -10.02
CA ALA A 154 -1.76 -2.72 -8.68
C ALA A 154 -3.21 -2.23 -8.70
N LEU A 155 -3.60 -1.46 -9.71
CA LEU A 155 -4.99 -1.05 -9.92
C LEU A 155 -5.89 -2.27 -10.12
N VAL A 156 -5.49 -3.21 -10.97
CA VAL A 156 -6.24 -4.47 -11.18
C VAL A 156 -6.27 -5.30 -9.89
N ALA A 157 -5.16 -5.39 -9.16
CA ALA A 157 -5.15 -6.11 -7.88
C ALA A 157 -6.11 -5.48 -6.86
N ALA A 158 -6.12 -4.15 -6.76
CA ALA A 158 -6.99 -3.40 -5.86
C ALA A 158 -8.48 -3.57 -6.19
N THR A 159 -8.86 -3.58 -7.47
CA THR A 159 -10.25 -3.79 -7.89
C THR A 159 -10.74 -5.22 -7.63
N LEU A 160 -9.83 -6.19 -7.62
CA LEU A 160 -10.15 -7.60 -7.33
C LEU A 160 -10.27 -7.91 -5.84
N MET A 161 -9.70 -7.08 -4.94
CA MET A 161 -9.75 -7.33 -3.50
C MET A 161 -11.17 -7.52 -2.94
N PRO A 162 -12.16 -6.66 -3.25
CA PRO A 162 -13.54 -6.84 -2.77
C PRO A 162 -14.17 -8.14 -3.26
N ALA A 163 -13.91 -8.54 -4.50
CA ALA A 163 -14.47 -9.77 -5.08
C ALA A 163 -13.94 -11.04 -4.40
N LEU A 164 -12.75 -10.96 -3.78
CA LEU A 164 -12.08 -12.09 -3.13
C LEU A 164 -12.31 -12.14 -1.61
N THR A 165 -13.06 -11.17 -1.05
CA THR A 165 -13.47 -11.14 0.36
C THR A 165 -14.09 -12.46 0.87
N PRO A 166 -14.89 -13.22 0.09
CA PRO A 166 -15.49 -14.48 0.55
C PRO A 166 -14.48 -15.59 0.88
N MET A 167 -13.22 -15.48 0.44
CA MET A 167 -12.21 -16.52 0.68
C MET A 167 -11.81 -16.59 2.15
N ARG A 168 -11.90 -17.78 2.77
CA ARG A 168 -11.64 -17.96 4.22
C ARG A 168 -10.18 -17.64 4.60
N SER A 169 -9.20 -17.97 3.76
CA SER A 169 -7.76 -17.75 4.03
C SER A 169 -7.31 -16.33 3.66
N ARG A 170 -6.69 -15.60 4.61
CA ARG A 170 -6.07 -14.29 4.36
C ARG A 170 -4.94 -14.36 3.33
N VAL A 171 -4.15 -15.44 3.36
CA VAL A 171 -3.03 -15.64 2.42
C VAL A 171 -3.55 -15.79 0.99
N ARG A 172 -4.60 -16.59 0.78
CA ARG A 172 -5.21 -16.75 -0.56
C ARG A 172 -5.85 -15.45 -1.05
N ARG A 173 -6.47 -14.69 -0.15
CA ARG A 173 -7.03 -13.36 -0.44
C ARG A 173 -5.98 -12.37 -0.97
N GLY A 174 -4.74 -12.44 -0.51
CA GLY A 174 -3.64 -11.60 -1.01
C GLY A 174 -2.94 -12.18 -2.25
N LEU A 175 -2.70 -13.49 -2.29
CA LEU A 175 -1.95 -14.11 -3.39
C LEU A 175 -2.68 -14.05 -4.73
N ALA A 176 -3.99 -14.28 -4.76
CA ALA A 176 -4.77 -14.26 -6.00
C ALA A 176 -4.74 -12.89 -6.72
N PRO A 177 -5.05 -11.75 -6.08
CA PRO A 177 -4.99 -10.45 -6.73
C PRO A 177 -3.54 -10.04 -7.05
N ALA A 178 -2.55 -10.43 -6.22
CA ALA A 178 -1.14 -10.19 -6.52
C ALA A 178 -0.69 -10.92 -7.79
N ALA A 179 -1.02 -12.20 -7.95
CA ALA A 179 -0.66 -12.99 -9.13
C ALA A 179 -1.27 -12.40 -10.40
N ILE A 180 -2.55 -12.01 -10.35
CA ILE A 180 -3.24 -11.38 -11.49
C ILE A 180 -2.63 -10.01 -11.79
N GLY A 181 -2.39 -9.18 -10.77
CA GLY A 181 -1.76 -7.88 -10.93
C GLY A 181 -0.35 -7.97 -11.53
N ILE A 182 0.45 -8.95 -11.11
CA ILE A 182 1.80 -9.20 -11.67
C ILE A 182 1.68 -9.62 -13.13
N ALA A 183 0.75 -10.51 -13.47
CA ALA A 183 0.54 -10.94 -14.86
C ALA A 183 0.13 -9.77 -15.76
N VAL A 184 -0.81 -8.92 -15.31
CA VAL A 184 -1.19 -7.70 -16.03
C VAL A 184 -0.01 -6.75 -16.18
N SER A 185 0.71 -6.51 -15.09
CA SER A 185 1.90 -5.67 -15.09
C SER A 185 2.94 -6.16 -16.10
N ALA A 186 3.16 -7.48 -16.16
CA ALA A 186 4.07 -8.09 -17.10
C ALA A 186 3.65 -7.87 -18.56
N ILE A 187 2.36 -8.02 -18.86
CA ILE A 187 1.80 -7.73 -20.19
C ILE A 187 2.06 -6.25 -20.54
N VAL A 188 1.81 -5.33 -19.62
CA VAL A 188 2.00 -3.89 -19.83
C VAL A 188 3.48 -3.52 -20.05
N VAL A 189 4.42 -4.12 -19.31
CA VAL A 189 5.87 -3.93 -19.55
C VAL A 189 6.22 -4.32 -20.99
N ARG A 190 5.72 -5.48 -21.45
CA ARG A 190 5.92 -5.97 -22.83
C ARG A 190 5.34 -5.04 -23.89
N LEU A 191 4.18 -4.44 -23.62
CA LEU A 191 3.54 -3.47 -24.54
C LEU A 191 4.29 -2.14 -24.58
N LEU A 192 4.86 -1.71 -23.44
CA LEU A 192 5.57 -0.43 -23.33
C LEU A 192 7.02 -0.49 -23.85
N LEU A 193 7.64 -1.66 -23.82
CA LEU A 193 9.01 -1.92 -24.27
C LEU A 193 9.01 -3.22 -25.12
N PRO A 194 8.70 -3.10 -26.42
CA PRO A 194 8.73 -4.25 -27.32
C PRO A 194 10.16 -4.81 -27.46
N ALA A 195 10.26 -6.12 -27.66
CA ALA A 195 11.52 -6.86 -27.76
C ALA A 195 12.31 -6.52 -29.04
#